data_AF-A0A9X1X1N3-F1
#
_entry.id   AF-A0A9X1X1N3-F1
#
_cell.length_a   1.000
_cell.length_b   1.000
_cell.length_c   1.000
_cell.angle_alpha   90.00
_cell.angle_beta   90.00
_cell.angle_gamma   90.00
#
_symmetry.space_group_name_H-M   'P 1'
#
loop_
_entity.id
_entity.type
_entity.pdbx_description
1 polymer ?
#
loop_
_entity_poly.entity_id
_entity_poly.type
_entity_poly.pdbx_seq_one_letter_code
_entity_poly.pdbx_strand_id
1 'polypeptide(L)'
;MEREPYEVLHDDYNTSVDVILSTVTGIRIKVCPLEKVSFKPDPKELQLYVKNNGQTIAFETIDFSVRKGFDVYTAVKWYTRQKLNNHQTQIMV
;
A
#
# COMPACT_ATOMS: atom_id res chain seq x y z
N MET A 1 19.27 8.50 14.68
CA MET A 1 18.49 7.44 14.03
C MET A 1 17.72 8.09 12.89
N GLU A 2 18.06 7.77 11.65
CA GLU A 2 17.19 8.12 10.51
C GLU A 2 15.84 7.42 10.72
N ARG A 3 14.75 8.18 10.65
CA ARG A 3 13.41 7.57 10.64
C ARG A 3 13.22 6.93 9.27
N GLU A 4 12.72 5.70 9.25
CA GLU A 4 12.22 5.08 8.03
C GLU A 4 11.17 6.02 7.38
N PRO A 5 11.21 6.26 6.07
CA PRO A 5 10.35 7.26 5.41
C PRO A 5 8.87 6.84 5.35
N TYR A 6 8.54 5.65 5.84
CA TYR A 6 7.20 5.09 5.83
C TYR A 6 6.82 4.51 7.19
N GLU A 7 5.57 4.69 7.58
CA GLU A 7 4.97 4.15 8.79
C GLU A 7 3.72 3.34 8.43
N VAL A 8 3.43 2.31 9.23
CA VAL A 8 2.18 1.56 9.12
C VAL A 8 1.25 2.02 10.22
N LEU A 9 0.08 2.52 9.83
CA LEU A 9 -1.02 2.81 10.72
C LEU A 9 -2.01 1.64 10.65
N HIS A 10 -2.41 1.13 11.81
CA HIS A 10 -3.45 0.10 11.90
C HIS A 10 -4.80 0.78 12.13
N ASP A 11 -5.81 0.36 11.37
CA ASP A 11 -7.20 0.77 11.62
C ASP A 11 -7.80 -0.16 12.68
N ASP A 12 -7.98 0.36 13.90
CA ASP A 12 -8.49 -0.41 15.04
C ASP A 12 -9.95 -0.85 14.87
N TYR A 13 -10.70 -0.28 13.91
CA TYR A 13 -12.12 -0.56 13.71
C TYR A 13 -12.39 -1.59 12.61
N ASN A 14 -11.39 -1.95 11.81
CA ASN A 14 -11.53 -2.91 10.74
C ASN A 14 -10.30 -3.83 10.74
N THR A 15 -10.49 -5.10 11.07
CA THR A 15 -9.41 -6.09 11.30
C THR A 15 -8.58 -6.43 10.06
N SER A 16 -8.76 -5.67 8.98
CA SER A 16 -7.95 -5.67 7.78
C SER A 16 -7.99 -4.27 7.21
N VAL A 17 -6.81 -3.63 7.11
CA VAL A 17 -6.30 -2.78 6.02
C VAL A 17 -5.25 -1.85 6.65
N ASP A 18 -3.99 -2.25 6.62
CA ASP A 18 -2.89 -1.35 6.99
C ASP A 18 -2.96 -0.09 6.12
N VAL A 19 -2.59 1.06 6.70
CA VAL A 19 -2.36 2.29 5.93
C VAL A 19 -0.87 2.61 5.97
N ILE A 20 -0.24 2.61 4.81
CA ILE A 20 1.14 3.09 4.66
C ILE A 20 1.09 4.62 4.60
N LEU A 21 1.79 5.28 5.52
CA LEU A 21 1.96 6.72 5.55
C LEU A 21 3.41 7.08 5.18
N SER A 22 3.60 7.90 4.14
CA SER A 22 4.90 8.53 3.87
C SER A 22 5.11 9.72 4.79
N THR A 23 6.14 9.67 5.63
CA THR A 23 6.50 10.77 6.55
C THR A 23 7.14 11.95 5.80
N VAL A 24 7.52 11.74 4.54
CA VAL A 24 8.14 12.76 3.68
C VAL A 24 7.11 13.48 2.83
N THR A 25 6.22 12.75 2.14
CA THR A 25 5.28 13.34 1.17
C THR A 25 3.84 13.43 1.69
N GLY A 26 3.54 12.79 2.82
CA GLY A 26 2.20 12.66 3.37
C GLY A 26 1.26 11.80 2.53
N ILE A 27 1.75 11.04 1.54
CA ILE A 27 0.95 10.03 0.86
C ILE A 27 0.42 9.02 1.87
N ARG A 28 -0.82 8.60 1.65
CA ARG A 28 -1.45 7.50 2.35
C ARG A 28 -1.87 6.44 1.34
N ILE A 29 -1.61 5.17 1.66
CA ILE A 29 -1.93 4.02 0.80
C ILE A 29 -2.60 2.96 1.65
N LYS A 30 -3.84 2.60 1.30
CA LYS A 30 -4.57 1.47 1.88
C LYS A 30 -3.99 0.16 1.35
N VAL A 31 -3.80 -0.81 2.23
CA VAL A 31 -3.39 -2.18 1.89
C VAL A 31 -4.59 -3.11 2.02
N CYS A 32 -5.14 -3.55 0.90
CA CYS A 32 -6.39 -4.29 0.81
C CYS A 32 -6.14 -5.72 0.30
N PRO A 33 -5.99 -6.73 1.18
CA PRO A 33 -5.98 -8.13 0.76
C PRO A 33 -7.36 -8.51 0.21
N LEU A 34 -7.46 -8.74 -1.10
CA LEU A 34 -8.75 -8.87 -1.81
C LEU A 34 -9.57 -10.08 -1.35
N GLU A 35 -8.92 -11.07 -0.77
CA GLU A 35 -9.55 -12.26 -0.22
C GLU A 35 -10.17 -12.02 1.17
N LYS A 36 -9.81 -10.92 1.84
CA LYS A 36 -10.25 -10.61 3.22
C LYS A 36 -11.20 -9.42 3.30
N VAL A 37 -11.12 -8.49 2.35
CA VAL A 37 -11.93 -7.27 2.38
C VAL A 37 -12.71 -7.09 1.10
N SER A 38 -13.92 -6.54 1.22
CA SER A 38 -14.68 -6.06 0.06
C SER A 38 -14.00 -4.82 -0.50
N PHE A 39 -13.25 -4.99 -1.58
CA PHE A 39 -12.56 -3.90 -2.26
C PHE A 39 -13.35 -3.39 -3.46
N LYS A 40 -13.58 -2.08 -3.52
CA LYS A 40 -14.10 -1.39 -4.69
C LYS A 40 -13.14 -0.25 -5.02
N PRO A 41 -12.40 -0.32 -6.15
CA PRO A 41 -11.43 0.69 -6.49
C PRO A 41 -12.12 2.04 -6.76
N ASP A 42 -11.54 3.12 -6.23
CA ASP A 42 -11.93 4.48 -6.59
C ASP A 42 -11.20 4.91 -7.89
N PRO A 43 -11.92 5.20 -8.99
CA PRO A 43 -11.29 5.59 -10.25
C PRO A 43 -10.51 6.91 -10.19
N LYS A 44 -10.60 7.67 -9.09
CA LYS A 44 -9.82 8.89 -8.87
C LYS A 44 -8.49 8.62 -8.17
N GLU A 45 -8.31 7.42 -7.65
CA GLU A 45 -7.10 6.99 -6.94
C GLU A 45 -6.23 6.10 -7.82
N LEU A 46 -4.95 5.97 -7.46
CA LEU A 46 -4.05 5.02 -8.07
C LEU A 46 -4.18 3.68 -7.37
N GLN A 47 -4.38 2.62 -8.14
CA GLN A 47 -4.34 1.24 -7.67
C GLN A 47 -3.11 0.51 -8.20
N LEU A 48 -2.43 -0.21 -7.31
CA LEU A 48 -1.37 -1.17 -7.65
C LEU A 48 -1.74 -2.52 -7.07
N TYR A 49 -1.46 -3.60 -7.80
CA TYR A 49 -1.79 -4.95 -7.34
C TYR A 49 -0.52 -5.79 -7.20
N VAL A 50 -0.41 -6.51 -6.08
CA VAL A 50 0.70 -7.42 -5.79
C VAL A 50 0.16 -8.80 -5.50
N LYS A 51 0.79 -9.81 -6.10
CA LYS A 51 0.57 -11.20 -5.71
C LYS A 51 1.54 -11.61 -4.60
N ASN A 52 1.00 -12.16 -3.51
CA ASN A 52 1.77 -12.68 -2.40
C ASN A 52 1.21 -14.05 -1.96
N ASN A 53 2.00 -15.11 -2.11
CA ASN A 53 1.60 -16.48 -1.71
C ASN A 53 0.21 -16.90 -2.22
N GLY A 54 -0.12 -16.55 -3.47
CA GLY A 54 -1.42 -16.86 -4.08
C GLY A 54 -2.55 -15.90 -3.72
N GLN A 55 -2.31 -14.92 -2.84
CA GLN A 55 -3.25 -13.85 -2.49
C GLN A 55 -2.96 -12.60 -3.31
N THR A 56 -4.00 -11.85 -3.65
CA THR A 56 -3.89 -10.57 -4.35
C THR A 56 -4.13 -9.45 -3.36
N ILE A 57 -3.16 -8.55 -3.24
CA ILE A 57 -3.24 -7.38 -2.37
C ILE A 57 -3.32 -6.15 -3.28
N ALA A 58 -4.41 -5.41 -3.15
CA ALA A 58 -4.54 -4.09 -3.75
C ALA A 58 -3.95 -3.02 -2.83
N PHE A 59 -3.18 -2.12 -3.42
CA PHE A 59 -2.68 -0.92 -2.79
C PHE A 59 -3.38 0.25 -3.45
N GLU A 60 -4.16 1.01 -2.69
CA GLU A 60 -4.92 2.15 -3.20
C GLU A 60 -4.52 3.42 -2.47
N THR A 61 -4.17 4.47 -3.22
CA THR A 61 -3.88 5.78 -2.63
C THR A 61 -5.11 6.40 -1.98
N ILE A 62 -4.89 7.36 -1.08
CA ILE A 62 -5.93 8.22 -0.52
C ILE A 62 -5.58 9.66 -0.89
N ASP A 63 -6.49 10.34 -1.57
CA ASP A 63 -6.35 11.72 -2.04
C ASP A 63 -5.13 11.90 -2.97
N PHE A 64 -5.02 11.04 -3.99
CA PHE A 64 -3.86 11.03 -4.89
C PHE A 64 -3.59 12.37 -5.56
N SER A 65 -2.30 12.71 -5.64
CA SER A 65 -1.79 13.78 -6.48
C SER A 65 -0.67 13.26 -7.36
N VAL A 66 -0.76 13.51 -8.67
CA VAL A 66 0.23 13.12 -9.67
C VAL A 66 1.67 13.55 -9.33
N ARG A 67 1.84 14.64 -8.58
CA ARG A 67 3.15 15.13 -8.12
C ARG A 67 3.86 14.17 -7.17
N LYS A 68 3.12 13.24 -6.57
CA LYS A 68 3.61 12.32 -5.54
C LYS A 68 3.69 10.86 -6.03
N GLY A 69 3.42 10.59 -7.31
CA GLY A 69 3.33 9.23 -7.88
C GLY A 69 4.57 8.34 -7.68
N PHE A 70 5.78 8.92 -7.73
CA PHE A 70 7.02 8.14 -7.54
C PHE A 70 7.14 7.54 -6.12
N ASP A 71 6.60 8.24 -5.12
CA ASP A 71 6.67 7.79 -3.73
C ASP A 71 5.71 6.60 -3.47
N VAL A 72 4.64 6.48 -4.27
CA VAL A 72 3.69 5.35 -4.15
C VAL A 72 4.39 4.02 -4.42
N TYR A 73 5.15 3.92 -5.51
CA TYR A 73 5.88 2.70 -5.86
C TYR A 73 6.90 2.33 -4.77
N THR A 74 7.61 3.32 -4.25
CA THR A 74 8.65 3.11 -3.22
C THR A 74 8.03 2.66 -1.89
N ALA A 75 6.89 3.25 -1.51
CA ALA A 75 6.12 2.86 -0.33
C ALA A 75 5.59 1.42 -0.43
N VAL A 76 5.00 1.03 -1.56
CA VAL A 76 4.52 -0.35 -1.78
C VAL A 76 5.67 -1.35 -1.69
N LYS A 77 6.81 -1.06 -2.33
CA LYS A 77 8.00 -1.92 -2.28
C LYS A 77 8.58 -2.04 -0.87
N TRP A 78 8.56 -0.97 -0.10
CA TRP A 78 8.96 -1.01 1.31
C TRP A 78 8.03 -1.92 2.11
N TYR A 79 6.72 -1.76 1.97
CA TYR A 79 5.74 -2.57 2.70
C TYR A 79 5.86 -4.05 2.35
N THR A 80 6.00 -4.40 1.07
CA THR A 80 6.12 -5.80 0.64
C THR A 80 7.37 -6.48 1.21
N ARG A 81 8.49 -5.75 1.28
CA ARG A 81 9.73 -6.23 1.92
C ARG A 81 9.56 -6.44 3.43
N GLN A 82 8.93 -5.49 4.12
CA GLN A 82 8.84 -5.51 5.58
C GLN A 82 7.77 -6.45 6.13
N LYS A 83 6.65 -6.62 5.41
CA LYS A 83 5.45 -7.30 5.94
C LYS A 83 5.09 -8.58 5.20
N LEU A 84 5.51 -8.74 3.95
CA LEU A 84 5.07 -9.87 3.12
C LEU A 84 6.16 -10.95 2.92
N ASN A 85 7.38 -10.75 3.44
CA ASN A 85 8.54 -11.64 3.22
C ASN A 85 8.72 -12.06 1.76
N ASN A 86 8.29 -11.21 0.83
CA ASN A 86 8.20 -11.53 -0.58
C ASN A 86 9.29 -10.79 -1.35
N HIS A 87 10.38 -11.50 -1.61
CA HIS A 87 11.52 -10.98 -2.36
C HIS A 87 11.27 -10.90 -3.88
N GLN A 88 10.16 -11.45 -4.38
CA GLN A 88 9.76 -11.45 -5.80
C GLN A 88 8.42 -10.70 -5.98
N THR A 89 8.34 -9.47 -5.48
CA THR A 89 7.16 -8.62 -5.66
C THR A 89 6.91 -8.38 -7.17
N GLN A 90 5.85 -8.98 -7.70
CA GLN A 90 5.36 -8.71 -9.06
C GLN A 90 4.26 -7.65 -8.96
N ILE A 91 4.56 -6.43 -9.39
CA ILE A 91 3.60 -5.32 -9.42
C ILE A 91 2.89 -5.36 -10.77
N MET A 92 1.57 -5.47 -10.72
CA MET A 92 0.69 -5.37 -11.89
C MET A 92 0.14 -3.96 -11.96
N VAL A 93 0.23 -3.34 -13.16
CA VAL A 93 -0.25 -1.99 -13.47
C VAL A 93 -1.41 -2.06 -14.45
#